data_AF-M1ERA2-F1
#
_entry.id   AF-M1ERA2-F1
#
_cell.length_a   1.000
_cell.length_b   1.000
_cell.length_c   1.000
_cell.angle_alpha   90.00
_cell.angle_beta   90.00
_cell.angle_gamma   90.00
#
_symmetry.space_group_name_H-M   'P 1'
#
loop_
_entity.id
_entity.type
_entity.pdbx_description
1 polymer ?
#
loop_
_entity_poly.entity_id
_entity_poly.type
_entity_poly.pdbx_seq_one_letter_code
_entity_poly.pdbx_strand_id
1 'polypeptide(L)'
;FGVAFVKLMNPDGTTLQDGRHDLVVYKGDNKKMEDAKFYLTLPGTKVEMEEKELQASKTLANFTPSKDSTKDSFQIATLICSTKLTQNVDLLGLLNWRSNS
;
A
#
# COMPACT_ATOMS: atom_id res chain seq x y z
N PHE A 1 13.50 6.74 14.93
CA PHE A 1 12.77 7.32 13.77
C PHE A 1 12.09 6.17 13.04
N GLY A 2 10.99 6.43 12.32
CA GLY A 2 10.23 5.42 11.60
C GLY A 2 9.76 5.97 10.26
N VAL A 3 9.50 5.07 9.32
CA VAL A 3 9.04 5.41 7.96
C VAL A 3 7.72 4.69 7.71
N ALA A 4 6.78 5.40 7.09
CA ALA A 4 5.50 4.87 6.64
C ALA A 4 5.25 5.36 5.21
N PHE A 5 4.50 4.59 4.42
CA PHE A 5 4.19 4.93 3.04
C PHE A 5 2.82 4.37 2.64
N VAL A 6 2.26 4.91 1.57
CA VAL A 6 1.05 4.40 0.91
C VAL A 6 1.23 4.51 -0.60
N LYS A 7 0.71 3.54 -1.36
CA LYS A 7 0.71 3.57 -2.82
C LYS A 7 -0.50 4.35 -3.31
N LEU A 8 -0.30 5.29 -4.23
CA LEU A 8 -1.39 6.10 -4.79
C LEU A 8 -2.23 5.33 -5.82
N MET A 9 -1.72 4.21 -6.33
CA MET A 9 -2.38 3.35 -7.30
C MET A 9 -2.41 1.92 -6.78
N ASN A 10 -3.59 1.32 -6.83
CA ASN A 10 -3.86 -0.05 -6.44
C ASN A 10 -3.40 -1.02 -7.56
N PRO A 11 -3.24 -2.32 -7.25
CA PRO A 11 -2.85 -3.32 -8.24
C PRO A 11 -3.84 -3.46 -9.42
N ASP A 12 -5.11 -3.12 -9.21
CA ASP A 12 -6.15 -3.12 -10.26
C ASP A 12 -6.10 -1.86 -11.16
N GLY A 13 -5.17 -0.94 -10.91
CA GLY A 13 -4.99 0.30 -11.66
C GLY A 13 -5.87 1.46 -11.19
N THR A 14 -6.79 1.24 -10.25
CA THR A 14 -7.54 2.32 -9.60
C THR A 14 -6.64 3.13 -8.67
N THR A 15 -7.03 4.35 -8.32
CA THR A 15 -6.30 5.13 -7.32
C THR A 15 -6.67 4.74 -5.90
N LEU A 16 -5.80 5.08 -4.95
CA LEU A 16 -6.06 4.99 -3.51
C LEU A 16 -7.44 5.58 -3.17
N GLN A 17 -8.19 4.87 -2.34
CA GLN A 17 -9.53 5.29 -1.93
C GLN A 17 -9.47 6.52 -1.02
N ASP A 18 -10.50 7.35 -1.10
CA ASP A 18 -10.66 8.47 -0.18
C ASP A 18 -10.98 7.96 1.22
N GLY A 19 -10.57 8.73 2.22
CA GLY A 19 -10.79 8.39 3.63
C GLY A 19 -9.50 8.10 4.37
N ARG A 20 -9.62 7.33 5.45
CA ARG A 20 -8.54 7.10 6.42
C ARG A 20 -7.74 5.84 6.08
N HIS A 21 -6.43 5.93 6.27
CA HIS A 21 -5.50 4.83 6.04
C HIS A 21 -4.61 4.64 7.26
N ASP A 22 -4.71 3.48 7.90
CA ASP A 22 -3.81 3.06 8.96
C ASP A 22 -2.54 2.48 8.35
N LEU A 23 -1.44 3.22 8.45
CA LEU A 23 -0.18 2.84 7.84
C LEU A 23 0.67 1.97 8.77
N VAL A 24 1.52 1.15 8.17
CA VAL A 24 2.53 0.39 8.91
C VAL A 24 3.74 1.30 9.17
N VAL A 25 4.19 1.35 10.43
CA VAL A 25 5.37 2.14 10.82
C VAL A 25 6.60 1.26 10.86
N TYR A 26 7.42 1.32 9.82
CA TYR A 26 8.64 0.54 9.75
C TYR A 26 9.77 1.19 10.56
N LYS A 27 10.32 0.42 11.50
CA LYS A 27 11.53 0.74 12.26
C LYS A 27 12.62 -0.24 11.84
N GLY A 28 13.68 0.25 11.23
CA GLY A 28 14.75 -0.60 10.68
C GLY A 28 15.95 0.19 10.20
N ASP A 29 16.86 -0.49 9.51
CA ASP A 29 18.04 0.11 8.89
C ASP A 29 17.64 1.22 7.90
N ASN A 30 18.10 2.44 8.17
CA ASN A 30 17.74 3.64 7.41
C ASN A 30 18.04 3.46 5.91
N LYS A 31 19.16 2.80 5.57
CA LYS A 31 19.57 2.61 4.17
C LYS A 31 18.58 1.78 3.37
N LYS A 32 17.94 0.78 4.00
CA LYS A 32 16.92 -0.04 3.34
C LYS A 32 15.61 0.70 3.17
N MET A 33 15.25 1.54 4.15
CA MET A 33 14.01 2.31 4.13
C MET A 33 14.07 3.53 3.18
N GLU A 34 15.27 3.94 2.75
CA GLU A 34 15.47 4.92 1.69
C GLU A 34 15.41 4.31 0.27
N ASP A 35 15.56 2.99 0.13
CA ASP A 35 15.44 2.30 -1.16
C ASP A 35 13.98 2.04 -1.52
N ALA A 36 13.45 2.79 -2.48
CA ALA A 36 12.09 2.62 -3.01
C ALA A 36 11.83 1.22 -3.56
N LYS A 37 12.83 0.57 -4.17
CA LYS A 37 12.67 -0.79 -4.69
C LYS A 37 12.47 -1.79 -3.55
N PHE A 38 13.01 -1.49 -2.37
CA PHE A 38 12.83 -2.31 -1.19
C PHE A 38 11.47 -2.01 -0.52
N TYR A 39 11.22 -0.78 -0.06
CA TYR A 39 10.03 -0.51 0.76
C TYR A 39 8.72 -0.71 -0.01
N LEU A 40 8.68 -0.53 -1.33
CA LEU A 40 7.47 -0.76 -2.14
C LEU A 40 7.05 -2.24 -2.23
N THR A 41 7.95 -3.18 -1.88
CA THR A 41 7.62 -4.63 -1.79
C THR A 41 6.89 -4.99 -0.49
N LEU A 42 6.79 -4.05 0.44
CA LEU A 42 6.21 -4.24 1.77
C LEU A 42 4.74 -3.81 1.78
N PRO A 43 3.96 -4.27 2.76
CA PRO A 43 2.64 -3.70 3.04
C PRO A 43 2.72 -2.21 3.40
N GLY A 44 1.93 -1.36 2.76
CA GLY A 44 1.83 0.06 3.13
C GLY A 44 0.83 0.30 4.27
N THR A 45 -0.26 -0.47 4.29
CA THR A 45 -1.34 -0.35 5.27
C THR A 45 -1.42 -1.58 6.18
N LYS A 46 -2.05 -1.43 7.34
CA LYS A 46 -2.32 -2.55 8.26
C LYS A 46 -3.23 -3.61 7.62
N VAL A 47 -4.17 -3.19 6.78
CA VAL A 47 -5.04 -4.11 6.02
C VAL A 47 -4.22 -4.99 5.08
N GLU A 48 -3.33 -4.39 4.28
CA GLU A 48 -2.42 -5.15 3.40
C GLU A 48 -1.51 -6.11 4.19
N MET A 49 -1.10 -5.72 5.40
CA MET A 49 -0.27 -6.55 6.26
C MET A 49 -1.02 -7.80 6.74
N GLU A 50 -2.25 -7.63 7.23
CA GLU A 50 -3.10 -8.73 7.69
C GLU A 50 -3.44 -9.69 6.54
N GLU A 51 -3.79 -9.19 5.35
CA GLU A 51 -4.04 -10.01 4.16
C GLU A 51 -2.82 -10.86 3.79
N LYS A 52 -1.62 -10.29 3.90
CA LYS A 52 -0.38 -10.98 3.57
C LYS A 52 0.00 -12.03 4.61
N GLU A 53 -0.28 -11.80 5.90
CA GLU A 53 -0.09 -12.80 6.97
C GLU A 53 -1.01 -14.02 6.79
N LEU A 54 -2.27 -13.79 6.40
CA LEU A 54 -3.23 -14.84 6.08
C LEU A 54 -2.76 -15.70 4.88
N GLN A 55 -2.12 -15.08 3.87
CA GLN A 55 -1.57 -15.78 2.71
C GLN A 55 -0.22 -16.47 3.00
N ALA A 56 0.64 -15.86 3.82
CA ALA A 56 1.96 -16.39 4.20
C ALA A 56 1.88 -17.69 5.01
N SER A 57 0.74 -17.96 5.65
CA SER A 57 0.43 -19.26 6.27
C SER A 57 0.46 -20.44 5.27
N LYS A 58 0.56 -20.19 3.96
CA LYS A 58 0.66 -21.20 2.89
C LYS A 58 2.01 -21.24 2.15
N THR A 59 2.87 -20.23 2.29
CA THR A 59 4.17 -20.18 1.57
C THR A 59 5.20 -19.42 2.39
N LEU A 60 6.38 -20.04 2.62
CA LEU A 60 7.53 -19.49 3.37
C LEU A 60 7.78 -18.01 3.00
N ALA A 61 7.42 -17.08 3.89
CA ALA A 61 7.57 -15.65 3.63
C ALA A 61 8.87 -15.10 4.23
N ASN A 62 9.69 -14.47 3.37
CA ASN A 62 10.89 -13.69 3.70
C ASN A 62 10.60 -12.38 4.45
N PHE A 63 9.43 -12.23 5.07
CA PHE A 63 9.01 -11.02 5.75
C PHE A 63 8.42 -11.36 7.11
N THR A 64 9.28 -11.34 8.12
CA THR A 64 8.85 -11.22 9.51
C THR A 64 8.90 -9.74 9.86
N PRO A 65 7.75 -9.09 10.13
CA PRO A 65 7.76 -7.78 10.76
C PRO A 65 8.50 -7.95 12.09
N SER A 66 9.54 -7.16 12.32
CA SER A 66 10.17 -7.13 13.63
C SER A 66 9.10 -6.74 14.65
N LYS A 67 9.07 -7.39 15.82
CA LYS A 67 8.08 -7.12 16.89
C LYS A 67 7.93 -5.64 17.26
N ASP A 68 8.89 -4.80 16.90
CA ASP A 68 8.92 -3.37 17.17
C ASP A 68 8.23 -2.49 16.12
N SER A 69 7.99 -2.99 14.90
CA SER A 69 7.36 -2.23 13.80
C SER A 69 5.84 -2.05 13.96
N THR A 70 5.24 -2.68 14.97
CA THR A 70 3.78 -2.68 15.21
C THR A 70 3.36 -1.89 16.46
N LYS A 71 4.31 -1.31 17.21
CA LYS A 71 4.01 -0.60 18.47
C LYS A 71 3.52 0.84 18.25
N ASP A 72 3.91 1.47 17.15
CA ASP A 72 3.51 2.84 16.84
C ASP A 72 2.27 2.85 15.93
N SER A 73 1.48 3.92 16.03
CA SER A 73 0.31 4.15 15.20
C SER A 73 0.54 5.38 14.33
N PHE A 74 0.23 5.29 13.05
CA PHE A 74 0.24 6.41 12.12
C PHE A 74 -0.94 6.30 11.16
N GLN A 75 -1.79 7.32 11.14
CA GLN A 75 -2.98 7.37 10.30
C GLN A 75 -2.96 8.65 9.48
N ILE A 76 -3.33 8.53 8.21
CA ILE A 76 -3.56 9.67 7.31
C ILE A 76 -5.00 9.67 6.81
N ALA A 77 -5.47 10.81 6.31
CA ALA A 77 -6.71 10.90 5.55
C ALA A 77 -6.42 11.52 4.17
N THR A 78 -6.97 10.93 3.12
CA THR A 78 -6.76 11.37 1.73
C THR A 78 -8.09 11.73 1.06
N LEU A 79 -8.01 12.73 0.18
CA LEU A 79 -9.07 13.09 -0.77
C LEU A 79 -8.40 13.28 -2.14
N ILE A 80 -8.73 12.44 -3.11
CA ILE A 80 -8.10 12.44 -4.44
C ILE A 80 -9.00 13.13 -5.46
N CYS A 81 -8.49 14.25 -6.00
CA CYS A 81 -9.17 15.05 -7.04
C CYS A 81 -8.62 14.75 -8.44
N SER A 82 -8.44 13.49 -8.79
CA SER A 82 -7.85 13.09 -10.07
C SER A 82 -8.83 13.26 -11.23
N THR A 83 -8.38 13.88 -12.32
CA THR A 83 -9.14 13.99 -13.58
C THR A 83 -8.77 12.92 -14.60
N LYS A 84 -7.78 12.08 -14.30
CA LYS A 84 -7.23 11.06 -15.21
C LYS A 84 -7.41 9.64 -14.72
N LEU A 85 -7.43 9.45 -13.41
CA LEU A 85 -7.49 8.14 -12.76
C LEU A 85 -8.72 8.10 -11.86
N THR A 86 -9.30 6.91 -11.72
CA THR A 86 -10.56 6.68 -11.00
C THR A 86 -10.33 5.73 -9.82
N GLN A 87 -11.16 5.88 -8.79
CA GLN A 87 -11.25 4.96 -7.65
C GLN A 87 -12.21 3.78 -7.92
N ASN A 88 -12.92 3.80 -9.05
CA ASN A 88 -13.90 2.78 -9.42
C ASN A 88 -13.37 1.91 -10.57
N VAL A 89 -13.31 0.60 -10.32
CA VAL A 89 -12.77 -0.39 -11.27
C VAL A 89 -13.60 -0.54 -12.54
N ASP A 90 -14.93 -0.41 -12.45
CA ASP A 90 -15.82 -0.52 -13.61
C ASP A 90 -15.64 0.68 -14.56
N LEU A 91 -15.55 1.89 -13.98
CA LEU A 91 -15.25 3.11 -14.74
C LEU A 91 -13.86 3.03 -15.39
N LEU A 92 -12.88 2.45 -14.70
CA LEU A 92 -11.54 2.25 -15.24
C LEU A 92 -11.60 1.33 -16.48
N GLY A 93 -12.37 0.24 -16.41
CA GLY A 93 -12.59 -0.68 -17.53
C GLY A 93 -13.19 0.03 -18.75
N LEU A 94 -14.22 0.85 -18.55
CA LEU A 94 -14.86 1.62 -19.62
C LEU A 94 -13.90 2.62 -20.29
N LEU A 95 -13.08 3.32 -19.50
CA LEU A 95 -12.09 4.26 -20.01
C LEU A 95 -11.00 3.56 -20.84
N ASN A 96 -10.50 2.43 -20.34
CA ASN A 96 -9.48 1.65 -21.02
C ASN A 96 -9.98 1.02 -22.32
N TRP A 97 -11.25 0.63 -22.40
CA TRP A 97 -11.84 0.12 -23.63
C TRP A 97 -11.72 1.13 -24.79
N ARG A 98 -12.08 2.40 -24.53
CA ARG A 98 -12.00 3.46 -25.54
C ARG A 98 -10.55 3.82 -25.91
N SER A 99 -9.62 3.73 -24.96
CA SER A 99 -8.21 4.02 -25.21
C SER A 99 -7.51 2.93 -26.03
N ASN A 100 -8.05 1.72 -26.04
CA ASN A 100 -7.52 0.55 -26.75
C ASN A 100 -8.37 0.17 -27.97
N SER A 101 -9.31 1.03 -28.37
CA SER A 101 -10.05 0.98 -29.64
C SER A 101 -9.36 1.86 -30.67
#